data_AF-A0AA37LS51-F1
#
_entry.id   AF-A0AA37LS51-F1
#
_cell.length_a   1.000
_cell.length_b   1.000
_cell.length_c   1.000
_cell.angle_alpha   90.00
_cell.angle_beta   90.00
_cell.angle_gamma   90.00
#
_symmetry.space_group_name_H-M   'P 1'
#
loop_
_entity.id
_entity.type
_entity.pdbx_description
1 polymer ?
#
loop_
_entity_poly.entity_id
_entity_poly.type
_entity_poly.pdbx_seq_one_letter_code
_entity_poly.pdbx_strand_id
1 'polypeptide(L)'
;MMDEEFAALPSHPSDPNIYSFGRIGVHNVVAACLPAGQMGTNQAATVANQMKSSFPSLRFGLLVGIRGGVPNLDNDIDIGLGDVVICQPAG
;
A
#
# COMPACT_ATOMS: atom_id res chain seq x y z
N MET A 1 -2.66 11.83 6.92
CA MET A 1 -2.72 11.02 5.66
C MET A 1 -4.16 10.76 5.29
N MET A 2 -4.98 10.34 6.26
CA MET A 2 -6.42 10.19 6.10
C MET A 2 -7.12 11.51 6.42
N ASP A 3 -8.36 11.68 5.94
CA ASP A 3 -9.19 12.84 6.27
C ASP A 3 -9.67 12.77 7.73
N GLU A 4 -9.94 11.55 8.20
CA GLU A 4 -10.31 11.24 9.58
C GLU A 4 -9.57 9.98 10.04
N GLU A 5 -9.06 10.02 11.27
CA GLU A 5 -8.34 8.90 11.89
C GLU A 5 -9.22 8.25 12.95
N PHE A 6 -9.27 6.91 12.95
CA PHE A 6 -10.00 6.12 13.93
C PHE A 6 -9.05 5.52 14.96
N ALA A 7 -9.59 5.23 16.15
CA ALA A 7 -8.84 4.52 17.19
C ALA A 7 -8.38 3.14 16.69
N ALA A 8 -7.21 2.70 17.16
CA ALA A 8 -6.69 1.38 16.82
C ALA A 8 -7.64 0.28 17.28
N LEU A 9 -7.93 -0.67 16.37
CA LEU A 9 -8.68 -1.87 16.68
C LEU A 9 -7.75 -2.97 17.22
N PRO A 10 -8.26 -3.93 18.01
CA PRO A 10 -7.48 -5.10 18.41
C PRO A 10 -6.98 -5.85 17.17
N SER A 11 -5.68 -6.14 17.12
CA SER A 11 -5.10 -6.91 16.03
C SER A 11 -5.42 -8.40 16.16
N HIS A 12 -5.44 -9.11 15.03
CA HIS A 12 -5.61 -10.55 15.03
C HIS A 12 -4.35 -11.21 15.64
N PRO A 13 -4.45 -12.21 16.54
CA PRO A 13 -3.28 -12.79 17.22
C PRO A 13 -2.21 -13.37 16.30
N SER A 14 -2.61 -13.79 15.09
CA SER A 14 -1.71 -14.33 14.07
C SER A 14 -1.20 -13.29 13.07
N ASP A 15 -1.55 -12.02 13.26
CA ASP A 15 -1.18 -10.91 12.39
C ASP A 15 -0.29 -9.92 13.16
N PRO A 16 1.03 -9.95 12.94
CA PRO A 16 1.96 -9.07 13.65
C PRO A 16 1.99 -7.64 13.08
N ASN A 17 1.19 -7.33 12.05
CA ASN A 17 1.21 -6.01 11.44
C ASN A 17 0.56 -4.94 12.32
N ILE A 18 1.11 -3.74 12.23
CA ILE A 18 0.55 -2.54 12.85
C ILE A 18 -0.28 -1.82 11.80
N TYR A 19 -1.54 -1.55 12.15
CA TYR A 19 -2.51 -0.92 11.26
C TYR A 19 -2.90 0.47 11.76
N SER A 20 -3.04 1.40 10.81
CA SER A 20 -3.75 2.66 11.00
C SER A 20 -5.11 2.57 10.34
N PHE A 21 -6.14 3.09 11.02
CA PHE A 21 -7.52 3.04 10.58
C PHE A 21 -8.05 4.46 10.41
N GLY A 22 -8.93 4.65 9.43
CA GLY A 22 -9.55 5.94 9.22
C GLY A 22 -10.41 5.97 7.97
N ARG A 23 -10.61 7.17 7.44
CA ARG A 23 -11.47 7.42 6.29
C ARG A 23 -10.86 8.44 5.35
N ILE A 24 -11.03 8.19 4.05
CA ILE A 24 -10.72 9.13 2.96
C ILE A 24 -11.99 9.27 2.11
N GLY A 25 -12.55 10.48 2.05
CA GLY A 25 -13.85 10.72 1.45
C GLY A 25 -14.93 9.78 2.01
N VAL A 26 -15.52 8.96 1.14
CA VAL A 26 -16.56 7.97 1.51
C VAL A 26 -16.01 6.57 1.82
N HIS A 27 -14.68 6.38 1.77
CA HIS A 27 -14.05 5.07 1.90
C HIS A 27 -13.41 4.89 3.28
N ASN A 28 -13.77 3.81 3.96
CA ASN A 28 -13.02 3.35 5.13
C ASN A 28 -11.68 2.76 4.65
N VAL A 29 -10.60 3.19 5.28
CA VAL A 29 -9.23 2.83 4.90
C VAL A 29 -8.53 2.18 6.08
N VAL A 30 -7.81 1.09 5.81
CA VAL A 30 -6.82 0.51 6.70
C VAL A 30 -5.48 0.54 5.98
N ALA A 31 -4.44 1.02 6.65
CA ALA A 31 -3.10 1.14 6.11
C ALA A 31 -2.11 0.38 7.02
N ALA A 32 -1.17 -0.32 6.41
CA ALA A 32 -0.04 -0.94 7.09
C ALA A 32 1.26 -0.52 6.42
N CYS A 33 2.31 -0.40 7.24
CA CYS A 33 3.68 -0.28 6.76
C CYS A 33 4.39 -1.61 6.92
N LEU A 34 5.38 -1.86 6.07
CA LEU A 34 6.28 -2.99 6.28
C LEU A 34 7.01 -2.82 7.62
N PRO A 35 7.31 -3.92 8.32
CA PRO A 35 8.11 -3.85 9.55
C PRO A 35 9.44 -3.13 9.29
N ALA A 36 9.91 -2.38 10.30
CA ALA A 36 11.15 -1.63 10.18
C ALA A 36 12.31 -2.55 9.73
N GLY A 37 13.10 -2.09 8.76
CA GLY A 37 14.22 -2.86 8.19
C GLY A 37 13.82 -3.95 7.19
N GLN A 38 12.52 -4.13 6.92
CA GLN A 38 12.03 -5.05 5.90
C GLN A 38 11.60 -4.29 4.64
N MET A 39 12.01 -4.79 3.48
CA MET A 39 11.69 -4.19 2.18
C MET A 39 11.47 -5.30 1.14
N GLY A 40 10.82 -4.93 0.04
CA GLY A 40 10.74 -5.74 -1.17
C GLY A 40 9.41 -6.47 -1.31
N THR A 41 9.26 -7.11 -2.46
CA THR A 41 8.00 -7.68 -2.92
C THR A 41 7.49 -8.80 -2.02
N ASN A 42 8.38 -9.64 -1.47
CA ASN A 42 7.99 -10.76 -0.61
C ASN A 42 7.37 -10.27 0.70
N GLN A 43 7.96 -9.25 1.32
CA GLN A 43 7.44 -8.67 2.55
C GLN A 43 6.12 -7.93 2.29
N ALA A 44 6.03 -7.17 1.20
CA ALA A 44 4.78 -6.56 0.76
C ALA A 44 3.65 -7.57 0.51
N ALA A 45 3.95 -8.68 -0.18
CA ALA A 45 2.98 -9.75 -0.41
C ALA A 45 2.53 -10.41 0.90
N THR A 46 3.46 -10.59 1.86
CA THR A 46 3.15 -11.17 3.17
C THR A 46 2.19 -10.28 3.95
N VAL A 47 2.49 -8.99 4.07
CA VAL A 47 1.62 -8.01 4.76
C VAL A 47 0.27 -7.90 4.05
N ALA A 48 0.24 -7.85 2.72
CA ALA A 48 -1.01 -7.79 1.97
C ALA A 48 -1.90 -9.03 2.20
N ASN A 49 -1.30 -10.23 2.24
CA ASN A 49 -2.02 -11.47 2.53
C ASN A 49 -2.56 -11.50 3.96
N GLN A 50 -1.76 -11.07 4.94
CA GLN A 50 -2.19 -10.97 6.34
C GLN A 50 -3.33 -9.97 6.49
N MET A 51 -3.22 -8.79 5.87
CA MET A 51 -4.27 -7.77 5.87
C MET A 51 -5.57 -8.30 5.25
N LYS A 52 -5.49 -9.02 4.13
CA LYS A 52 -6.66 -9.66 3.51
C LYS A 52 -7.32 -10.69 4.42
N SER A 53 -6.51 -11.44 5.18
CA SER A 53 -6.99 -12.41 6.17
C SER A 53 -7.66 -11.74 7.37
N SER A 54 -7.05 -10.66 7.90
CA SER A 54 -7.53 -9.94 9.08
C SER A 54 -8.76 -9.07 8.80
N PHE A 55 -8.91 -8.58 7.57
CA PHE A 55 -9.99 -7.68 7.16
C PHE A 55 -10.75 -8.24 5.96
N PRO A 56 -11.67 -9.21 6.15
CA PRO A 56 -12.38 -9.88 5.07
C PRO A 56 -13.30 -8.93 4.27
N SER A 57 -13.63 -7.76 4.81
CA SER A 57 -14.44 -6.73 4.14
C SER A 57 -13.65 -5.83 3.18
N LEU A 58 -12.34 -6.05 3.02
CA LEU A 58 -11.53 -5.31 2.04
C LEU A 58 -12.01 -5.57 0.61
N ARG A 59 -12.26 -4.48 -0.12
CA ARG A 59 -12.79 -4.52 -1.50
C ARG A 59 -11.70 -4.43 -2.57
N PHE A 60 -10.64 -3.68 -2.29
CA PHE A 60 -9.47 -3.51 -3.14
C PHE A 60 -8.28 -3.12 -2.26
N GLY A 61 -7.07 -3.25 -2.80
CA GLY A 61 -5.82 -2.87 -2.14
C GLY A 61 -4.97 -2.01 -3.06
N LEU A 62 -4.26 -1.05 -2.48
CA LEU A 62 -3.28 -0.22 -3.17
C LEU A 62 -1.91 -0.51 -2.56
N LEU A 63 -0.94 -0.89 -3.39
CA LEU A 63 0.46 -0.98 -2.99
C LEU A 63 1.14 0.33 -3.36
N VAL A 64 1.53 1.11 -2.34
CA VAL A 64 2.20 2.40 -2.51
C VAL A 64 3.65 2.27 -2.10
N GLY A 65 4.55 2.74 -2.95
CA GLY A 65 5.98 2.72 -2.69
C GLY A 65 6.72 3.66 -3.64
N ILE A 66 8.01 3.82 -3.38
CA ILE A 66 8.91 4.60 -4.24
C ILE A 66 9.59 3.67 -5.25
N ARG A 67 9.89 4.21 -6.43
CA ARG A 67 10.63 3.48 -7.47
C ARG A 67 11.52 4.44 -8.25
N GLY A 68 12.62 3.93 -8.80
CA GLY A 68 13.40 4.65 -9.81
C GLY A 68 12.72 4.58 -11.18
N GLY A 69 12.84 5.66 -11.94
CA GLY A 69 12.41 5.76 -13.34
C GLY A 69 13.59 6.02 -14.27
N VAL A 70 13.50 5.54 -15.51
CA VAL A 70 14.49 5.80 -16.56
C VAL A 70 13.74 6.46 -17.72
N PRO A 71 14.00 7.74 -18.04
CA PRO A 71 13.42 8.40 -19.20
C PRO A 71 13.78 7.68 -20.49
N ASN A 72 12.85 7.65 -21.45
CA ASN A 72 13.08 7.25 -22.82
C ASN A 72 12.56 8.34 -23.75
N LEU A 73 13.36 9.42 -23.85
CA LEU A 73 13.00 10.62 -24.60
C LEU A 73 12.85 10.34 -26.10
N ASP A 74 13.56 9.34 -26.63
CA ASP A 74 13.43 8.91 -28.03
C ASP A 74 12.02 8.39 -28.37
N ASN A 75 11.29 7.89 -27.36
CA ASN A 75 9.91 7.43 -27.48
C ASN A 75 8.90 8.35 -26.76
N ASP A 76 9.28 9.61 -26.50
CA ASP A 76 8.45 10.59 -25.80
C ASP A 76 8.00 10.16 -24.38
N ILE A 77 8.83 9.37 -23.71
CA ILE A 77 8.63 8.96 -22.31
C ILE A 77 9.57 9.80 -21.44
N ASP A 78 9.07 10.92 -20.94
CA ASP A 78 9.76 11.74 -19.95
C ASP A 78 9.31 11.32 -18.54
N ILE A 79 10.25 10.84 -17.71
CA ILE A 79 9.99 10.42 -16.32
C ILE A 79 10.90 11.20 -15.39
N GLY A 80 10.31 12.11 -14.62
CA GLY A 80 10.98 12.98 -13.68
C GLY A 80 10.82 12.58 -12.22
N LEU A 81 11.58 13.26 -11.35
CA LEU A 81 11.35 13.19 -9.91
C LEU A 81 10.02 13.86 -9.56
N GLY A 82 9.19 13.16 -8.78
CA GLY A 82 7.87 13.62 -8.38
C GLY A 82 6.73 13.02 -9.20
N ASP A 83 7.04 12.33 -10.30
CA ASP A 83 6.04 11.63 -11.09
C ASP A 83 5.42 10.46 -10.31
N VAL A 84 4.11 10.31 -10.46
CA VAL A 84 3.35 9.18 -9.91
C VAL A 84 3.05 8.20 -11.04
N VAL A 85 3.64 7.01 -10.95
CA VAL A 85 3.47 5.95 -11.93
C VAL A 85 2.41 4.95 -11.46
N ILE A 86 1.46 4.63 -12.35
CA ILE A 86 0.45 3.58 -12.12
C ILE A 86 0.82 2.37 -12.98
N CYS A 87 1.09 1.24 -12.33
CA CYS A 87 1.43 0.00 -13.03
C CYS A 87 0.18 -0.77 -13.45
N GLN A 88 0.07 -1.15 -14.72
CA GLN A 88 -0.89 -2.13 -15.20
C GLN A 88 -0.19 -3.49 -15.34
N PRO A 89 -0.57 -4.51 -14.55
CA PRO A 89 -0.04 -5.85 -14.74
C PRO A 89 -0.58 -6.44 -16.05
N ALA A 90 0.32 -6.99 -16.87
CA ALA A 90 -0.06 -7.94 -17.93
C ALA A 90 -0.12 -9.32 -17.25
N GLY A 91 -1.32 -9.78 -16.93
CA GLY A 91 -1.55 -11.09 -16.31
C GLY A 91 -1.09 -12.24 -17.20
#